data_AF-A0A0C3AR05-F1
#
_entry.id   AF-A0A0C3AR05-F1
#
_cell.length_a   1.000
_cell.length_b   1.000
_cell.length_c   1.000
_cell.angle_alpha   90.00
_cell.angle_beta   90.00
_cell.angle_gamma   90.00
#
_symmetry.space_group_name_H-M   'P 1'
#
loop_
_entity.id
_entity.type
_entity.pdbx_description
1 polymer ?
#
loop_
_entity_poly.entity_id
_entity_poly.type
_entity_poly.pdbx_seq_one_letter_code
_entity_poly.pdbx_strand_id
1 'polypeptide(L)'
;MKCGDKVLFYHSNCKTPGIAAFAEVSKEAYPDYTAWDTQHPYYDEKTDQENPKWFMVHVTFSCRAKHFIPLALFRHIAALSPPELPSEIEYVSENGVKAIKGMALVNSGRLSVQPVSEEAWTVIEMMAEKGGWDEINFVKGKPKTTKGNSEPKKANKGRAVGRGRRKEDMDEDVGDAGPESSATNTSTGRKRKAVDNEQAEDDRRRSTRARK
;
A
#
# COMPACT_ATOMS: atom_id res chain seq x y z
N MET A 1 -1.81 -13.75 21.69
CA MET A 1 -0.72 -14.63 21.23
C MET A 1 0.14 -14.94 22.43
N LYS A 2 0.54 -16.19 22.60
CA LYS A 2 1.38 -16.67 23.70
C LYS A 2 2.83 -16.87 23.26
N CYS A 3 3.75 -16.97 24.21
CA CYS A 3 5.10 -17.42 23.87
C CYS A 3 5.06 -18.85 23.28
N GLY A 4 5.76 -19.08 22.17
CA GLY A 4 5.69 -20.32 21.39
C GLY A 4 4.64 -20.33 20.27
N ASP A 5 3.76 -19.32 20.17
CA ASP A 5 2.84 -19.20 19.02
C ASP A 5 3.65 -18.99 17.73
N LYS A 6 3.43 -19.86 16.72
CA LYS A 6 4.07 -19.72 15.40
C LYS A 6 3.48 -18.53 14.61
N VAL A 7 4.30 -17.87 13.81
CA VAL A 7 3.97 -16.65 13.05
C VAL A 7 4.43 -16.74 11.60
N LEU A 8 3.55 -16.34 10.67
CA LEU A 8 3.87 -16.18 9.25
C LEU A 8 4.30 -14.73 8.98
N PHE A 9 5.54 -14.51 8.55
CA PHE A 9 6.07 -13.18 8.27
C PHE A 9 5.71 -12.76 6.83
N TYR A 10 4.77 -11.81 6.73
CA TYR A 10 4.14 -11.39 5.48
C TYR A 10 4.66 -10.02 5.00
N HIS A 11 5.18 -9.97 3.78
CA HIS A 11 5.53 -8.73 3.09
C HIS A 11 4.27 -8.08 2.53
N SER A 12 3.87 -6.96 3.13
CA SER A 12 2.80 -6.09 2.65
C SER A 12 3.36 -4.84 1.93
N ASN A 13 2.49 -4.14 1.20
CA ASN A 13 2.78 -2.85 0.55
C ASN A 13 4.08 -2.83 -0.31
N CYS A 14 4.32 -3.89 -1.08
CA CYS A 14 5.46 -4.03 -1.99
C CYS A 14 5.01 -4.55 -3.37
N LYS A 15 5.94 -4.64 -4.34
CA LYS A 15 5.65 -5.07 -5.72
C LYS A 15 5.03 -6.49 -5.79
N THR A 16 5.52 -7.39 -4.95
CA THR A 16 5.08 -8.80 -4.90
C THR A 16 4.79 -9.16 -3.44
N PRO A 17 3.59 -8.88 -2.93
CA PRO A 17 3.24 -9.15 -1.54
C PRO A 17 2.97 -10.65 -1.32
N GLY A 18 3.32 -11.18 -0.14
CA GLY A 18 3.35 -12.62 0.12
C GLY A 18 4.12 -13.01 1.38
N ILE A 19 4.16 -14.31 1.69
CA ILE A 19 4.88 -14.85 2.86
C ILE A 19 6.36 -15.07 2.51
N ALA A 20 7.24 -14.57 3.36
CA ALA A 20 8.70 -14.59 3.15
C ALA A 20 9.48 -15.39 4.21
N ALA A 21 8.94 -15.54 5.41
CA ALA A 21 9.62 -16.19 6.53
C ALA A 21 8.62 -16.74 7.57
N PHE A 22 9.13 -17.59 8.43
CA PHE A 22 8.48 -18.10 9.63
C PHE A 22 9.17 -17.50 10.87
N ALA A 23 8.39 -17.23 11.90
CA ALA A 23 8.82 -16.67 13.17
C ALA A 23 8.02 -17.29 14.33
N GLU A 24 8.41 -16.98 15.55
CA GLU A 24 7.77 -17.46 16.77
C GLU A 24 7.60 -16.29 17.76
N VAL A 25 6.51 -16.23 18.50
CA VAL A 25 6.34 -15.23 19.57
C VAL A 25 7.25 -15.55 20.74
N SER A 26 8.16 -14.64 21.06
CA SER A 26 9.14 -14.77 22.13
C SER A 26 8.84 -13.89 23.35
N LYS A 27 7.86 -12.98 23.25
CA LYS A 27 7.28 -12.25 24.37
C LYS A 27 5.80 -11.96 24.12
N GLU A 28 4.95 -12.28 25.09
CA GLU A 28 3.52 -11.96 25.06
C GLU A 28 3.24 -10.45 25.03
N ALA A 29 1.97 -10.09 24.82
CA ALA A 29 1.55 -8.71 24.59
C ALA A 29 1.85 -7.79 25.77
N TYR A 30 2.49 -6.66 25.50
CA TYR A 30 2.76 -5.58 26.47
C TYR A 30 2.54 -4.21 25.81
N PRO A 31 2.36 -3.12 26.60
CA PRO A 31 2.07 -1.80 26.06
C PRO A 31 3.10 -1.31 25.02
N ASP A 32 2.60 -0.78 23.91
CA ASP A 32 3.43 -0.19 22.86
C ASP A 32 3.85 1.22 23.24
N TYR A 33 5.03 1.34 23.87
CA TYR A 33 5.58 2.62 24.29
C TYR A 33 5.86 3.58 23.13
N THR A 34 5.92 3.09 21.89
CA THR A 34 6.16 3.94 20.70
C THR A 34 4.92 4.73 20.28
N ALA A 35 3.76 4.47 20.90
CA ALA A 35 2.58 5.30 20.79
C ALA A 35 2.64 6.59 21.64
N TRP A 36 3.55 6.67 22.62
CA TRP A 36 3.73 7.85 23.49
C TRP A 36 4.83 8.81 23.02
N ASP A 37 5.71 8.38 22.11
CA ASP A 37 6.79 9.21 21.56
C ASP A 37 6.24 10.15 20.47
N THR A 38 6.25 11.45 20.74
CA THR A 38 5.76 12.50 19.83
C THR A 38 6.53 12.59 18.52
N GLN A 39 7.73 12.02 18.43
CA GLN A 39 8.54 11.98 17.21
C GLN A 39 8.27 10.73 16.36
N HIS A 40 7.59 9.72 16.89
CA HIS A 40 7.42 8.43 16.24
C HIS A 40 6.25 8.41 15.22
N PRO A 41 6.38 7.75 14.05
CA PRO A 41 5.31 7.72 13.03
C PRO A 41 3.98 7.06 13.45
N TYR A 42 3.93 6.43 14.63
CA TYR A 42 2.74 5.79 15.19
C TYR A 42 2.29 6.39 16.55
N TYR A 43 2.72 7.63 16.85
CA TYR A 43 2.24 8.40 17.99
C TYR A 43 0.70 8.50 18.04
N ASP A 44 0.13 8.39 19.25
CA ASP A 44 -1.29 8.62 19.53
C ASP A 44 -1.45 9.40 20.84
N GLU A 45 -1.64 10.72 20.71
CA GLU A 45 -1.93 11.68 21.80
C GLU A 45 -3.04 11.21 22.77
N LYS A 46 -3.90 10.30 22.33
CA LYS A 46 -5.05 9.81 23.11
C LYS A 46 -4.72 8.58 23.95
N THR A 47 -3.48 8.09 24.00
CA THR A 47 -3.08 7.00 24.89
C THR A 47 -2.01 7.44 25.89
N ASP A 48 -2.12 6.95 27.11
CA ASP A 48 -1.19 7.20 28.20
C ASP A 48 -0.61 5.87 28.73
N GLN A 49 0.16 5.92 29.82
CA GLN A 49 0.84 4.77 30.42
C GLN A 49 -0.04 3.99 31.41
N GLU A 50 -1.08 4.60 31.97
CA GLU A 50 -1.98 3.99 32.95
C GLU A 50 -3.11 3.22 32.25
N ASN A 51 -3.53 3.68 31.07
CA ASN A 51 -4.58 3.11 30.23
C ASN A 51 -4.12 2.93 28.76
N PRO A 52 -3.14 2.04 28.50
CA PRO A 52 -2.57 1.84 27.16
C PRO A 52 -3.57 1.22 26.18
N LYS A 53 -3.72 1.85 25.01
CA LYS A 53 -4.59 1.39 23.91
C LYS A 53 -3.89 0.48 22.91
N TRP A 54 -2.58 0.59 22.81
CA TRP A 54 -1.75 -0.11 21.83
C TRP A 54 -0.83 -1.11 22.55
N PHE A 55 -0.71 -2.30 21.96
CA PHE A 55 0.07 -3.41 22.51
C PHE A 55 0.91 -4.04 21.40
N MET A 56 2.14 -4.42 21.74
CA MET A 56 3.05 -5.16 20.85
C MET A 56 3.54 -6.46 21.50
N VAL A 57 4.03 -7.37 20.66
CA VAL A 57 4.66 -8.65 21.04
C VAL A 57 6.10 -8.65 20.54
N HIS A 58 6.97 -9.49 21.09
CA HIS A 58 8.24 -9.82 20.43
C HIS A 58 8.07 -11.07 19.59
N VAL A 59 8.67 -11.06 18.40
CA VAL A 59 8.79 -12.24 17.54
C VAL A 59 10.26 -12.50 17.25
N THR A 60 10.69 -13.75 17.42
CA THR A 60 12.00 -14.24 17.01
C THR A 60 11.91 -14.83 15.61
N PHE A 61 12.81 -14.43 14.72
CA PHE A 61 12.93 -15.04 13.39
C PHE A 61 13.34 -16.52 13.52
N SER A 62 12.62 -17.41 12.83
CA SER A 62 12.91 -18.85 12.81
C SER A 62 13.65 -19.24 11.53
N CYS A 63 13.00 -19.12 10.37
CA CYS A 63 13.60 -19.44 9.07
C CYS A 63 12.97 -18.64 7.93
N ARG A 64 13.62 -18.60 6.76
CA ARG A 64 13.00 -18.08 5.53
C ARG A 64 12.12 -19.16 4.92
N ALA A 65 11.03 -18.75 4.27
CA ALA A 65 10.32 -19.65 3.37
C ALA A 65 11.24 -19.95 2.18
N LYS A 66 11.53 -21.24 1.94
CA LYS A 66 12.42 -21.71 0.87
C LYS A 66 11.90 -21.28 -0.51
N HIS A 67 10.58 -21.37 -0.71
CA HIS A 67 9.85 -20.75 -1.81
C HIS A 67 8.94 -19.62 -1.27
N PHE A 68 9.10 -18.40 -1.80
CA PHE A 68 8.28 -17.25 -1.42
C PHE A 68 6.85 -17.40 -1.95
N ILE A 69 5.84 -17.29 -1.08
CA ILE A 69 4.43 -17.59 -1.44
C ILE A 69 3.66 -16.30 -1.73
N PRO A 70 3.31 -15.97 -2.99
CA PRO A 70 2.66 -14.69 -3.31
C PRO A 70 1.18 -14.66 -2.90
N LEU A 71 0.67 -13.49 -2.51
CA LEU A 71 -0.77 -13.25 -2.32
C LEU A 71 -1.59 -13.60 -3.58
N ALA A 72 -0.99 -13.45 -4.76
CA ALA A 72 -1.59 -13.81 -6.03
C ALA A 72 -1.91 -15.32 -6.14
N LEU A 73 -1.05 -16.18 -5.59
CA LEU A 73 -1.24 -17.63 -5.54
C LEU A 73 -2.37 -18.02 -4.58
N PHE A 74 -2.39 -17.47 -3.35
CA PHE A 74 -3.52 -17.67 -2.43
C PHE A 74 -4.86 -17.23 -3.04
N ARG A 75 -4.86 -16.11 -3.79
CA ARG A 75 -6.02 -15.60 -4.54
C ARG A 75 -6.32 -16.34 -5.83
N HIS A 76 -5.45 -17.23 -6.29
CA HIS A 76 -5.71 -18.17 -7.38
C HIS A 76 -6.32 -19.44 -6.79
N ILE A 77 -5.65 -20.08 -5.83
CA ILE A 77 -6.11 -21.28 -5.12
C ILE A 77 -7.52 -21.09 -4.54
N ALA A 78 -7.79 -20.01 -3.80
CA ALA A 78 -9.12 -19.76 -3.22
C ALA A 78 -10.24 -19.53 -4.25
N ALA A 79 -9.89 -19.34 -5.54
CA ALA A 79 -10.80 -19.17 -6.66
C ALA A 79 -10.92 -20.41 -7.56
N LEU A 80 -10.07 -21.43 -7.39
CA LEU A 80 -10.20 -22.72 -8.07
C LEU A 80 -11.33 -23.56 -7.47
N SER A 81 -11.89 -24.46 -8.28
CA SER A 81 -12.72 -25.56 -7.79
C SER A 81 -11.83 -26.75 -7.37
N PRO A 82 -12.21 -27.59 -6.40
CA PRO A 82 -11.41 -28.73 -5.97
C PRO A 82 -10.96 -29.74 -7.05
N PRO A 83 -11.72 -30.03 -8.14
CA PRO A 83 -11.23 -30.90 -9.21
C PRO A 83 -10.39 -30.19 -10.29
N GLU A 84 -10.02 -28.91 -10.09
CA GLU A 84 -9.36 -28.07 -11.11
C GLU A 84 -7.97 -27.56 -10.64
N LEU A 85 -7.25 -28.30 -9.80
CA LEU A 85 -5.88 -27.94 -9.41
C LEU A 85 -4.89 -28.26 -10.55
N PRO A 86 -3.97 -27.34 -10.90
CA PRO A 86 -2.77 -27.68 -11.66
C PRO A 86 -1.94 -28.75 -10.92
N SER A 87 -1.37 -29.68 -11.67
CA SER A 87 -0.49 -30.76 -11.17
C SER A 87 0.64 -30.28 -10.25
N GLU A 88 1.14 -29.08 -10.52
CA GLU A 88 2.21 -28.37 -9.83
C GLU A 88 1.86 -28.02 -8.38
N ILE A 89 0.57 -27.95 -8.04
CA ILE A 89 0.07 -27.65 -6.69
C ILE A 89 -0.95 -28.69 -6.17
N GLU A 90 -1.10 -29.83 -6.84
CA GLU A 90 -2.00 -30.94 -6.45
C GLU A 90 -1.82 -31.35 -4.98
N TYR A 91 -0.57 -31.30 -4.50
CA TYR A 91 -0.20 -31.61 -3.11
C TYR A 91 -0.86 -30.73 -2.04
N VAL A 92 -1.51 -29.61 -2.41
CA VAL A 92 -2.31 -28.78 -1.50
C VAL A 92 -3.56 -29.53 -1.02
N SER A 93 -4.10 -30.46 -1.85
CA SER A 93 -5.36 -31.19 -1.66
C SER A 93 -6.61 -30.29 -1.56
N GLU A 94 -7.81 -30.87 -1.74
CA GLU A 94 -9.06 -30.12 -1.57
C GLU A 94 -9.17 -29.42 -0.21
N ASN A 95 -8.66 -30.06 0.84
CA ASN A 95 -8.76 -29.55 2.21
C ASN A 95 -7.85 -28.35 2.42
N GLY A 96 -6.67 -28.32 1.77
CA GLY A 96 -5.84 -27.13 1.74
C GLY A 96 -6.43 -25.99 0.92
N VAL A 97 -7.15 -26.27 -0.17
CA VAL A 97 -7.91 -25.24 -0.90
C VAL A 97 -9.01 -24.65 0.00
N LYS A 98 -9.76 -25.50 0.73
CA LYS A 98 -10.78 -25.06 1.70
C LYS A 98 -10.17 -24.22 2.82
N ALA A 99 -9.03 -24.63 3.39
CA ALA A 99 -8.32 -23.90 4.45
C ALA A 99 -7.78 -22.53 3.96
N ILE A 100 -7.09 -22.48 2.81
CA ILE A 100 -6.61 -21.23 2.18
C ILE A 100 -7.78 -20.27 1.90
N LYS A 101 -8.90 -20.79 1.39
CA LYS A 101 -10.12 -20.02 1.13
C LYS A 101 -10.78 -19.48 2.40
N GLY A 102 -10.61 -20.15 3.54
CA GLY A 102 -11.04 -19.68 4.85
C GLY A 102 -10.19 -18.54 5.44
N MET A 103 -8.93 -18.39 5.02
CA MET A 103 -7.99 -17.44 5.64
C MET A 103 -8.47 -15.99 5.63
N ALA A 104 -8.25 -15.29 6.75
CA ALA A 104 -8.43 -13.85 6.86
C ALA A 104 -7.57 -13.06 5.85
N LEU A 105 -6.46 -13.62 5.34
CA LEU A 105 -5.59 -12.99 4.36
C LEU A 105 -6.25 -12.86 2.99
N VAL A 106 -7.11 -13.83 2.64
CA VAL A 106 -7.89 -13.84 1.40
C VAL A 106 -9.13 -12.96 1.56
N ASN A 107 -9.83 -13.09 2.70
CA ASN A 107 -11.17 -12.52 2.91
C ASN A 107 -11.17 -11.09 3.50
N SER A 108 -10.22 -10.76 4.36
CA SER A 108 -10.22 -9.55 5.22
C SER A 108 -9.01 -8.64 4.95
N GLY A 109 -8.91 -8.12 3.72
CA GLY A 109 -7.75 -7.39 3.18
C GLY A 109 -7.33 -6.04 3.82
N ARG A 110 -7.70 -5.77 5.08
CA ARG A 110 -7.25 -4.61 5.87
C ARG A 110 -6.77 -4.95 7.29
N LEU A 111 -6.85 -6.20 7.71
CA LEU A 111 -6.38 -6.65 9.03
C LEU A 111 -4.90 -7.05 8.94
N SER A 112 -4.02 -6.44 9.73
CA SER A 112 -2.56 -6.66 9.67
C SER A 112 -2.07 -7.85 10.49
N VAL A 113 -2.71 -8.13 11.63
CA VAL A 113 -2.42 -9.29 12.51
C VAL A 113 -3.63 -10.21 12.48
N GLN A 114 -3.42 -11.47 12.09
CA GLN A 114 -4.50 -12.39 11.73
C GLN A 114 -4.31 -13.78 12.37
N PRO A 115 -5.40 -14.45 12.79
CA PRO A 115 -5.34 -15.86 13.12
C PRO A 115 -5.19 -16.72 11.86
N VAL A 116 -4.54 -17.87 12.01
CA VAL A 116 -4.34 -18.89 10.97
C VAL A 116 -4.68 -20.23 11.62
N SER A 117 -5.45 -21.09 10.94
CA SER A 117 -5.79 -22.41 11.46
C SER A 117 -4.66 -23.43 11.22
N GLU A 118 -4.66 -24.54 11.94
CA GLU A 118 -3.58 -25.53 11.86
C GLU A 118 -3.50 -26.21 10.48
N GLU A 119 -4.62 -26.37 9.79
CA GLU A 119 -4.67 -26.89 8.42
C GLU A 119 -4.09 -25.87 7.43
N ALA A 120 -4.45 -24.59 7.58
CA ALA A 120 -3.89 -23.51 6.76
C ALA A 120 -2.38 -23.35 7.00
N TRP A 121 -1.93 -23.46 8.26
CA TRP A 121 -0.50 -23.48 8.61
C TRP A 121 0.22 -24.63 7.91
N THR A 122 -0.26 -25.87 8.09
CA THR A 122 0.37 -27.08 7.54
C THR A 122 0.48 -27.03 6.02
N VAL A 123 -0.54 -26.51 5.35
CA VAL A 123 -0.54 -26.32 3.89
C VAL A 123 0.46 -25.25 3.46
N ILE A 124 0.58 -24.15 4.19
CA ILE A 124 1.56 -23.09 3.93
C ILE A 124 2.99 -23.57 4.15
N GLU A 125 3.23 -24.40 5.17
CA GLU A 125 4.52 -25.03 5.44
C GLU A 125 4.91 -26.01 4.31
N MET A 126 3.97 -26.84 3.83
CA MET A 126 4.17 -27.70 2.66
C MET A 126 4.43 -26.90 1.37
N MET A 127 3.69 -25.81 1.13
CA MET A 127 3.89 -24.94 -0.03
C MET A 127 5.28 -24.30 0.02
N ALA A 128 5.66 -23.71 1.17
CA ALA A 128 6.96 -23.05 1.35
C ALA A 128 8.15 -23.97 1.08
N GLU A 129 8.02 -25.27 1.36
CA GLU A 129 9.07 -26.26 1.13
C GLU A 129 9.07 -26.86 -0.29
N LYS A 130 7.90 -27.01 -0.93
CA LYS A 130 7.77 -27.66 -2.25
C LYS A 130 7.87 -26.71 -3.45
N GLY A 131 7.37 -25.48 -3.35
CA GLY A 131 7.31 -24.57 -4.50
C GLY A 131 6.43 -25.08 -5.64
N GLY A 132 6.90 -24.94 -6.88
CA GLY A 132 6.29 -25.49 -8.10
C GLY A 132 5.45 -24.51 -8.92
N TRP A 133 5.14 -23.33 -8.37
CA TRP A 133 4.19 -22.38 -8.98
C TRP A 133 4.83 -21.28 -9.84
N ASP A 134 6.12 -21.36 -10.15
CA ASP A 134 6.84 -20.30 -10.87
C ASP A 134 6.35 -20.11 -12.32
N GLU A 135 5.88 -21.19 -12.96
CA GLU A 135 5.23 -21.17 -14.29
C GLU A 135 3.73 -20.81 -14.23
N ILE A 136 3.11 -20.77 -13.04
CA ILE A 136 1.68 -20.48 -12.89
C ILE A 136 1.46 -18.98 -13.15
N ASN A 137 0.93 -18.69 -14.34
CA ASN A 137 0.69 -17.33 -14.80
C ASN A 137 -0.48 -16.66 -14.03
N PHE A 138 -0.19 -16.08 -12.87
CA PHE A 138 -1.14 -15.38 -11.99
C PHE A 138 -1.81 -14.13 -12.58
N VAL A 139 -1.62 -13.84 -13.88
CA VAL A 139 -2.16 -12.66 -14.57
C VAL A 139 -3.67 -12.80 -14.73
N LYS A 140 -4.41 -12.45 -13.68
CA LYS A 140 -5.87 -12.38 -13.73
C LYS A 140 -6.29 -11.49 -14.88
N GLY A 141 -7.10 -12.03 -15.79
CA GLY A 141 -7.63 -11.28 -16.91
C GLY A 141 -8.35 -10.02 -16.42
N LYS A 142 -7.95 -8.86 -16.96
CA LYS A 142 -8.92 -7.79 -17.12
C LYS A 142 -10.07 -8.37 -17.95
N PRO A 143 -11.35 -8.21 -17.56
CA PRO A 143 -12.41 -8.41 -18.54
C PRO A 143 -12.10 -7.51 -19.74
N LYS A 144 -12.13 -8.06 -20.95
CA LYS A 144 -12.02 -7.24 -22.16
C LYS A 144 -13.23 -6.30 -22.18
N THR A 145 -13.04 -5.07 -21.72
CA THR A 145 -13.92 -3.97 -22.08
C THR A 145 -13.77 -3.74 -23.57
N THR A 146 -14.63 -4.40 -24.34
CA THR A 146 -14.77 -4.21 -25.78
C THR A 146 -14.96 -2.72 -26.02
N LYS A 147 -13.95 -2.02 -26.56
CA LYS A 147 -14.09 -0.60 -26.92
C LYS A 147 -15.25 -0.51 -27.89
N GLY A 148 -16.28 0.25 -27.51
CA GLY A 148 -17.52 0.31 -28.26
C GLY A 148 -17.30 0.90 -29.66
N ASN A 149 -17.94 0.31 -30.66
CA ASN A 149 -18.07 0.94 -31.97
C ASN A 149 -19.21 1.97 -31.91
N SER A 150 -18.91 3.20 -31.51
CA SER A 150 -19.87 4.29 -31.43
C SER A 150 -19.83 5.15 -32.70
N GLU A 151 -20.77 4.91 -33.62
CA GLU A 151 -20.94 5.76 -34.80
C GLU A 151 -21.35 7.20 -34.43
N PRO A 152 -20.86 8.23 -35.16
CA PRO A 152 -21.13 9.62 -34.85
C PRO A 152 -22.53 10.05 -35.32
N LYS A 153 -23.47 10.24 -34.40
CA LYS A 153 -24.75 10.90 -34.72
C LYS A 153 -24.58 12.42 -34.83
N LYS A 154 -25.20 12.98 -35.88
CA LYS A 154 -25.00 14.36 -36.35
C LYS A 154 -25.54 15.40 -35.36
N ALA A 155 -24.91 16.57 -35.37
CA ALA A 155 -25.41 17.76 -34.68
C ALA A 155 -26.75 18.23 -35.27
N ASN A 156 -27.56 18.93 -34.46
CA ASN A 156 -28.64 19.78 -34.95
C ASN A 156 -28.59 21.14 -34.23
N LYS A 157 -28.95 22.23 -34.93
CA LYS A 157 -28.85 23.61 -34.42
C LYS A 157 -30.19 24.11 -33.88
N GLY A 158 -30.21 24.58 -32.63
CA GLY A 158 -31.30 25.38 -32.05
C GLY A 158 -30.82 26.82 -31.79
N ARG A 159 -31.66 27.81 -32.14
CA ARG A 159 -31.48 29.26 -31.97
C ARG A 159 -32.64 29.71 -31.04
N ALA A 160 -32.54 30.66 -30.11
CA ALA A 160 -32.08 32.04 -30.30
C ALA A 160 -31.90 32.82 -28.96
N VAL A 161 -31.05 33.87 -28.99
CA VAL A 161 -31.24 35.26 -28.44
C VAL A 161 -31.69 35.47 -26.96
N GLY A 162 -31.10 36.39 -26.17
CA GLY A 162 -29.91 37.25 -26.38
C GLY A 162 -29.93 38.60 -25.60
N ARG A 163 -28.83 39.38 -25.69
CA ARG A 163 -28.53 40.69 -25.00
C ARG A 163 -28.32 40.57 -23.47
N GLY A 164 -27.50 41.35 -22.77
CA GLY A 164 -26.52 42.44 -23.05
C GLY A 164 -25.94 42.93 -21.69
N ARG A 165 -24.97 43.85 -21.52
CA ARG A 165 -24.08 44.70 -22.36
C ARG A 165 -22.83 45.08 -21.50
N ARG A 166 -21.68 45.41 -22.10
CA ARG A 166 -20.50 46.00 -21.41
C ARG A 166 -20.76 47.36 -20.74
N LYS A 167 -19.94 47.71 -19.73
CA LYS A 167 -19.19 48.98 -19.71
C LYS A 167 -17.80 48.80 -19.07
N GLU A 168 -16.82 49.47 -19.64
CA GLU A 168 -15.47 49.76 -19.13
C GLU A 168 -15.41 51.29 -19.00
N ASP A 169 -14.67 51.85 -18.03
CA ASP A 169 -14.28 53.28 -17.97
C ASP A 169 -12.93 53.40 -17.22
N MET A 170 -12.16 54.47 -17.48
CA MET A 170 -10.84 54.79 -16.91
C MET A 170 -10.82 56.24 -16.36
N ASP A 171 -9.61 56.81 -16.15
CA ASP A 171 -9.18 58.18 -15.76
C ASP A 171 -8.61 58.19 -14.30
N GLU A 172 -7.33 58.49 -13.98
CA GLU A 172 -6.39 59.61 -14.28
C GLU A 172 -6.75 60.94 -13.57
N ASP A 173 -5.88 61.69 -12.87
CA ASP A 173 -4.46 61.52 -12.38
C ASP A 173 -4.37 62.04 -10.90
N VAL A 174 -3.41 62.69 -10.21
CA VAL A 174 -2.08 63.40 -10.34
C VAL A 174 -1.42 63.35 -8.93
N GLY A 175 -0.09 63.42 -8.64
CA GLY A 175 1.13 63.48 -9.48
C GLY A 175 2.19 64.48 -8.92
N ASP A 176 3.19 64.03 -8.13
CA ASP A 176 4.36 64.85 -7.65
C ASP A 176 5.63 63.97 -7.43
N ALA A 177 6.83 64.55 -7.27
CA ALA A 177 8.08 63.96 -7.79
C ALA A 177 9.30 63.75 -6.85
N GLY A 178 9.84 62.52 -6.86
CA GLY A 178 11.28 62.19 -6.82
C GLY A 178 12.04 62.24 -5.47
N PRO A 179 13.37 61.91 -5.46
CA PRO A 179 14.22 61.44 -6.57
C PRO A 179 15.07 60.15 -6.30
N GLU A 180 15.71 59.62 -7.36
CA GLU A 180 17.01 58.88 -7.41
C GLU A 180 17.29 57.67 -6.46
N SER A 181 17.56 56.42 -6.90
CA SER A 181 18.67 56.00 -7.79
C SER A 181 18.90 54.46 -7.79
N SER A 182 19.81 53.99 -8.68
CA SER A 182 20.65 52.76 -8.61
C SER A 182 20.24 51.43 -9.31
N ALA A 183 21.18 50.94 -10.15
CA ALA A 183 21.63 49.55 -10.34
C ALA A 183 20.81 48.46 -11.10
N THR A 184 20.85 48.56 -12.44
CA THR A 184 21.25 47.47 -13.40
C THR A 184 20.87 45.99 -13.18
N ASN A 185 20.12 45.44 -14.15
CA ASN A 185 20.16 44.01 -14.53
C ASN A 185 21.47 43.63 -15.26
N THR A 186 21.94 42.38 -15.15
CA THR A 186 21.95 41.38 -16.25
C THR A 186 22.63 40.04 -15.91
N SER A 187 22.32 39.03 -16.73
CA SER A 187 22.70 37.61 -16.63
C SER A 187 24.17 37.26 -16.92
N THR A 188 24.69 36.23 -16.24
CA THR A 188 25.71 35.30 -16.77
C THR A 188 25.44 33.87 -16.28
N GLY A 189 26.21 32.86 -16.71
CA GLY A 189 26.00 31.46 -16.29
C GLY A 189 27.21 30.55 -16.45
N ARG A 190 26.95 29.22 -16.34
CA ARG A 190 27.89 28.06 -16.37
C ARG A 190 28.76 27.79 -15.12
N LYS A 191 28.44 26.65 -14.49
CA LYS A 191 29.32 25.66 -13.81
C LYS A 191 30.50 26.18 -12.94
N ARG A 192 30.45 25.85 -11.64
CA ARG A 192 31.61 25.32 -10.89
C ARG A 192 31.18 24.30 -9.81
N LYS A 193 32.14 23.85 -9.00
CA LYS A 193 32.16 22.56 -8.29
C LYS A 193 31.65 22.66 -6.84
N ALA A 194 31.17 21.51 -6.35
CA ALA A 194 30.73 21.16 -4.98
C ALA A 194 31.15 22.05 -3.78
N VAL A 195 30.20 22.17 -2.86
CA VAL A 195 30.40 22.32 -1.41
C VAL A 195 29.42 21.35 -0.74
N ASP A 196 29.85 20.60 0.27
CA ASP A 196 28.96 19.76 1.08
C ASP A 196 28.12 20.61 2.05
N ASN A 197 26.90 20.17 2.38
CA ASN A 197 26.47 19.82 3.76
C ASN A 197 24.94 19.58 3.86
N GLU A 198 24.54 18.80 4.87
CA GLU A 198 23.22 18.77 5.55
C GLU A 198 21.95 19.18 4.77
N GLN A 199 21.22 18.19 4.25
CA GLN A 199 20.06 17.60 4.96
C GLN A 199 19.43 16.47 4.13
N ALA A 200 19.37 15.25 4.68
CA ALA A 200 18.61 14.16 4.08
C ALA A 200 17.15 14.24 4.55
N GLU A 201 16.20 14.42 3.64
CA GLU A 201 14.78 14.45 4.01
C GLU A 201 14.33 13.10 4.57
N ASP A 202 13.65 13.16 5.71
CA ASP A 202 13.13 12.01 6.43
C ASP A 202 11.82 11.54 5.75
N ASP A 203 11.94 10.53 4.87
CA ASP A 203 10.85 9.95 4.07
C ASP A 203 9.88 9.10 4.94
N ARG A 204 9.26 9.78 5.92
CA ARG A 204 8.35 9.19 6.91
C ARG A 204 7.12 8.64 6.22
N ARG A 205 7.02 7.30 6.24
CA ARG A 205 5.88 6.51 5.72
C ARG A 205 4.53 7.11 6.12
N ARG A 206 3.91 7.84 5.19
CA ARG A 206 2.67 8.58 5.43
C ARG A 206 1.46 7.64 5.60
N SER A 207 1.18 7.27 6.85
CA SER A 207 -0.01 6.51 7.22
C SER A 207 -1.28 7.24 6.76
N THR A 208 -2.20 6.52 6.12
CA THR A 208 -3.40 7.10 5.49
C THR A 208 -4.57 7.35 6.46
N ARG A 209 -4.30 7.39 7.77
CA ARG A 209 -5.32 7.45 8.84
C ARG A 209 -5.51 8.84 9.47
N ALA A 210 -5.39 9.90 8.68
CA ALA A 210 -5.61 11.28 9.14
C ALA A 210 -6.62 12.03 8.24
N ARG A 211 -7.93 11.82 8.50
CA ARG A 211 -9.04 12.73 8.11
C ARG A 211 -10.40 12.23 8.63
N LYS A 212 -10.78 12.66 9.84
CA LYS A 212 -12.13 13.05 10.22
C LYS A 212 -12.09 13.85 11.52
#